data_AF-A0A2S5EGL2-F1
#
_entry.id   AF-A0A2S5EGL2-F1
#
_cell.length_a   1.000
_cell.length_b   1.000
_cell.length_c   1.000
_cell.angle_alpha   90.00
_cell.angle_beta   90.00
_cell.angle_gamma   90.00
#
_symmetry.space_group_name_H-M   'P 1'
#
loop_
_entity.id
_entity.type
_entity.pdbx_description
1 polymer ?
#
loop_
_entity_poly.entity_id
_entity_poly.type
_entity_poly.pdbx_seq_one_letter_code
_entity_poly.pdbx_strand_id
1 'polypeptide(L)'
;MLKYIVRRLILAIPVLLGVSVISFFVMQLAPGDFLDTYRINPNISREKIQELETLYGLDKNPVTQYFIWLGNILKGDWGYSFVYKIGVWEVMIRRLEATLLLGVT
;
A
#
# COMPACT_ATOMS: atom_id res chain seq x y z
N MET A 1 -24.62 23.06 -5.25
CA MET A 1 -23.85 22.17 -4.33
C MET A 1 -23.39 20.88 -5.00
N LEU A 2 -24.27 20.02 -5.53
CA LEU A 2 -23.89 18.74 -6.14
C LEU A 2 -22.87 18.87 -7.29
N LYS A 3 -23.10 19.78 -8.25
CA LYS A 3 -22.17 20.05 -9.37
C LYS A 3 -20.77 20.46 -8.89
N TYR A 4 -20.68 21.19 -7.78
CA TYR A 4 -19.41 21.60 -7.18
C TYR A 4 -18.70 20.42 -6.52
N ILE A 5 -19.42 19.58 -5.76
CA ILE A 5 -18.87 18.37 -5.13
C ILE A 5 -18.34 17.41 -6.21
N VAL A 6 -19.13 17.13 -7.26
CA VAL A 6 -18.71 16.26 -8.37
C VAL A 6 -17.46 16.80 -9.06
N ARG A 7 -17.42 18.10 -9.37
CA ARG A 7 -16.22 18.74 -9.95
C ARG A 7 -15.00 18.57 -9.04
N ARG A 8 -15.16 18.72 -7.73
CA ARG A 8 -14.07 18.58 -6.75
C ARG A 8 -13.58 17.13 -6.65
N LEU A 9 -14.47 16.14 -6.68
CA LEU A 9 -14.12 14.73 -6.70
C LEU A 9 -13.35 14.36 -7.98
N ILE A 10 -13.79 14.85 -9.15
CA ILE A 10 -13.07 14.63 -10.42
C ILE A 10 -11.67 15.23 -10.37
N LEU A 11 -11.52 16.45 -9.82
CA LEU A 11 -10.22 17.09 -9.66
C LEU A 11 -9.33 16.38 -8.62
N ALA A 12 -9.92 15.68 -7.65
CA ALA A 12 -9.16 14.92 -6.67
C ALA A 12 -8.49 13.68 -7.28
N ILE A 13 -9.09 13.05 -8.30
CA ILE A 13 -8.55 11.85 -8.95
C ILE A 13 -7.10 12.06 -9.46
N PRO A 14 -6.78 13.06 -10.32
CA PRO A 14 -5.42 13.24 -10.79
C PRO A 14 -4.45 13.61 -9.66
N VAL A 15 -4.91 14.32 -8.63
CA VAL A 15 -4.08 14.65 -7.46
C VAL A 15 -3.73 13.38 -6.68
N LEU A 16 -4.72 12.53 -6.40
CA LEU A 16 -4.51 11.26 -5.70
C LEU A 16 -3.59 10.33 -6.49
N LEU A 17 -3.76 10.26 -7.82
CA LEU A 17 -2.87 9.49 -8.69
C LEU A 17 -1.44 10.05 -8.69
N GLY A 18 -1.27 11.37 -8.72
CA GLY A 18 0.05 11.99 -8.64
C GLY A 18 0.74 11.67 -7.31
N VAL A 19 0.02 11.83 -6.19
CA VAL A 19 0.54 11.51 -4.85
C VAL A 19 0.83 10.02 -4.69
N SER A 20 -0.01 9.12 -5.24
CA SER A 20 0.22 7.68 -5.15
C SER A 20 1.44 7.26 -5.94
N VAL A 21 1.64 7.78 -7.16
CA VAL A 21 2.85 7.52 -7.96
C VAL A 21 4.09 7.96 -7.18
N ILE A 22 4.11 9.20 -6.71
CA ILE A 22 5.26 9.74 -5.97
C ILE A 22 5.56 8.90 -4.73
N SER A 23 4.53 8.61 -3.92
CA SER A 23 4.69 7.82 -2.68
C SER A 23 5.21 6.42 -2.96
N PHE A 24 4.71 5.77 -4.04
CA PHE A 24 5.15 4.45 -4.45
C PHE A 24 6.63 4.44 -4.86
N PHE A 25 7.05 5.40 -5.70
CA PHE A 25 8.45 5.49 -6.11
C PHE A 25 9.38 5.85 -4.96
N VAL A 26 8.95 6.72 -4.04
CA VAL A 26 9.72 7.01 -2.81
C VAL A 26 9.91 5.73 -1.99
N MET A 27 8.88 4.89 -1.86
CA MET A 27 9.00 3.60 -1.18
C MET A 27 9.95 2.65 -1.91
N GLN A 28 9.94 2.63 -3.24
CA GLN A 28 10.87 1.81 -4.05
C GLN A 28 12.34 2.23 -3.92
N LEU A 29 12.60 3.52 -3.63
CA LEU A 29 13.94 4.04 -3.39
C LEU A 29 14.45 3.70 -1.98
N ALA A 30 13.58 3.30 -1.06
CA ALA A 30 14.00 2.88 0.26
C ALA A 30 14.82 1.58 0.15
N PRO A 31 15.92 1.45 0.90
CA PRO A 31 16.68 0.22 0.92
C PRO A 31 15.88 -0.87 1.66
N GLY A 32 15.59 -1.95 0.93
CA GLY A 32 14.93 -3.14 1.46
C GLY A 32 13.44 -3.25 1.13
N ASP A 33 12.85 -4.39 1.50
CA ASP A 33 11.42 -4.69 1.34
C ASP A 33 10.85 -5.41 2.59
N PHE A 34 9.55 -5.69 2.60
CA PHE A 34 8.90 -6.34 3.74
C PHE A 34 9.28 -7.82 3.93
N LEU A 35 9.85 -8.47 2.91
CA LEU A 35 10.36 -9.85 2.99
C LEU A 35 11.78 -9.91 3.55
N ASP A 36 12.51 -8.80 3.70
CA ASP A 36 13.85 -8.83 4.28
C ASP A 36 13.88 -9.45 5.68
N THR A 37 12.83 -9.20 6.48
CA THR A 37 12.68 -9.83 7.81
C THR A 37 12.51 -11.35 7.70
N TYR A 38 11.91 -11.83 6.61
CA TYR A 38 11.77 -13.26 6.30
C TYR A 38 13.09 -13.84 5.76
N ARG A 39 13.84 -13.08 4.95
CA ARG A 39 15.14 -13.50 4.38
C ARG A 39 16.20 -13.75 5.44
N ILE A 40 16.19 -12.99 6.54
CA ILE A 40 17.14 -13.17 7.64
C ILE A 40 16.74 -14.27 8.63
N ASN A 41 15.52 -14.83 8.51
CA ASN A 41 15.04 -15.86 9.43
C ASN A 41 15.45 -17.27 8.94
N PRO A 42 16.35 -17.98 9.65
CA PRO A 42 16.87 -19.27 9.21
C PRO A 42 15.82 -20.40 9.22
N ASN A 43 14.66 -20.18 9.87
CA ASN A 43 13.56 -21.14 9.89
C ASN A 43 12.66 -21.07 8.66
N ILE A 44 12.88 -20.09 7.77
CA ILE A 44 12.08 -19.90 6.57
C ILE A 44 12.89 -20.39 5.37
N SER A 45 12.32 -21.32 4.61
CA SER A 45 12.99 -21.86 3.43
C SER A 45 13.11 -20.79 2.33
N ARG A 46 14.17 -20.88 1.53
CA ARG A 46 14.40 -19.95 0.42
C ARG A 46 13.31 -20.06 -0.64
N GLU A 47 12.81 -21.28 -0.85
CA GLU A 47 11.71 -21.58 -1.76
C GLU A 47 10.44 -20.83 -1.33
N LYS A 48 10.18 -20.75 -0.01
CA LYS A 48 9.01 -20.03 0.49
C LYS A 48 9.12 -18.53 0.30
N ILE A 49 10.32 -17.97 0.46
CA ILE A 49 10.58 -16.55 0.20
C ILE A 49 10.32 -16.23 -1.27
N GLN A 50 10.83 -17.06 -2.18
CA GLN A 50 10.68 -16.84 -3.62
C GLN A 50 9.22 -16.98 -4.10
N GLU A 51 8.46 -17.89 -3.48
CA GLU A 51 7.01 -18.00 -3.67
C GLU A 51 6.31 -16.70 -3.24
N LEU A 52 6.67 -16.13 -2.09
CA LEU A 52 6.10 -14.86 -1.61
C LEU A 52 6.51 -13.67 -2.48
N GLU A 53 7.76 -13.60 -2.94
CA GLU A 53 8.22 -12.56 -3.87
C GLU A 53 7.36 -12.56 -5.14
N THR A 54 7.11 -13.74 -5.69
CA THR A 54 6.28 -13.90 -6.90
C THR A 54 4.81 -13.56 -6.62
N LEU A 55 4.29 -14.02 -5.47
CA LEU A 55 2.90 -13.79 -5.06
C LEU A 55 2.59 -12.30 -4.89
N TYR A 56 3.52 -11.55 -4.29
CA TYR A 56 3.37 -10.11 -4.09
C TYR A 56 3.91 -9.26 -5.24
N GLY A 57 4.44 -9.89 -6.30
CA GLY A 57 4.96 -9.21 -7.48
C GLY A 57 6.27 -8.46 -7.24
N LEU A 58 7.00 -8.75 -6.16
CA LEU A 58 8.29 -8.12 -5.85
C LEU A 58 9.38 -8.50 -6.87
N ASP A 59 9.17 -9.58 -7.62
CA ASP A 59 10.00 -10.03 -8.74
C ASP A 59 9.90 -9.13 -9.99
N LYS A 60 8.91 -8.23 -10.05
CA LYS A 60 8.58 -7.44 -11.25
C LYS A 60 9.26 -6.08 -11.22
N ASN A 61 9.36 -5.44 -12.39
CA ASN A 61 9.84 -4.05 -12.45
C ASN A 61 8.87 -3.10 -11.70
N PRO A 62 9.36 -1.94 -11.19
CA PRO A 62 8.55 -1.04 -10.36
C PRO A 62 7.26 -0.54 -11.01
N VAL A 63 7.27 -0.34 -12.33
CA VAL A 63 6.09 0.13 -13.07
C VAL A 63 5.00 -0.94 -13.05
N THR A 64 5.35 -2.19 -13.30
CA THR A 64 4.41 -3.32 -13.22
C THR A 64 3.89 -3.49 -11.80
N GLN A 65 4.75 -3.37 -10.77
CA GLN A 65 4.32 -3.44 -9.37
C GLN A 65 3.29 -2.35 -9.04
N TYR A 66 3.52 -1.12 -9.48
CA TYR A 66 2.59 -0.01 -9.27
C TYR A 66 1.19 -0.30 -9.84
N PHE A 67 1.11 -0.81 -11.07
CA PHE A 67 -0.17 -1.12 -11.70
C PHE A 67 -0.89 -2.32 -11.06
N ILE A 68 -0.15 -3.33 -10.60
CA ILE A 68 -0.72 -4.44 -9.82
C ILE A 68 -1.31 -3.90 -8.51
N TRP A 69 -0.53 -3.12 -7.77
CA TRP A 69 -0.94 -2.50 -6.51
C TRP A 69 -2.17 -1.59 -6.70
N LEU A 70 -2.13 -0.70 -7.68
CA LEU A 70 -3.24 0.22 -7.98
C LEU A 70 -4.49 -0.57 -8.38
N GLY A 71 -4.34 -1.61 -9.21
CA GLY A 71 -5.44 -2.48 -9.62
C GLY A 71 -6.09 -3.21 -8.44
N ASN A 72 -5.30 -3.66 -7.48
CA ASN A 72 -5.81 -4.31 -6.26
C ASN A 72 -6.57 -3.32 -5.38
N ILE A 73 -6.02 -2.12 -5.15
CA ILE A 73 -6.71 -1.07 -4.37
C ILE A 73 -8.05 -0.69 -4.99
N LEU A 74 -8.10 -0.52 -6.32
CA LEU A 74 -9.34 -0.19 -7.02
C LEU A 74 -10.40 -1.30 -6.95
N LYS A 75 -9.99 -2.55 -6.71
CA LYS A 75 -10.90 -3.68 -6.42
C LYS A 75 -11.29 -3.78 -4.94
N GLY A 76 -10.79 -2.88 -4.10
CA GLY A 76 -11.01 -2.90 -2.65
C GLY A 76 -10.05 -3.81 -1.88
N ASP A 77 -9.02 -4.35 -2.54
CA ASP A 77 -7.95 -5.08 -1.87
C ASP A 77 -6.80 -4.12 -1.53
N TRP A 78 -6.78 -3.68 -0.28
CA TRP A 78 -5.76 -2.78 0.26
C TRP A 78 -4.49 -3.52 0.72
N GLY A 79 -4.50 -4.86 0.66
CA GLY A 79 -3.40 -5.71 1.11
C GLY A 79 -3.36 -5.95 2.61
N TYR A 80 -2.26 -6.59 3.03
CA TYR A 80 -2.02 -7.05 4.39
C TYR A 80 -0.81 -6.33 4.99
N SER A 81 -0.90 -5.92 6.25
CA SER A 81 0.22 -5.35 6.97
C SER A 81 1.05 -6.46 7.62
N PHE A 82 2.27 -6.67 7.13
CA PHE A 82 3.21 -7.63 7.73
C PHE A 82 3.67 -7.23 9.14
N VAL A 83 3.70 -5.92 9.43
CA VAL A 83 4.08 -5.38 10.74
C VAL A 83 2.96 -5.61 11.76
N TYR A 84 1.72 -5.21 11.44
CA TYR A 84 0.59 -5.30 12.36
C TYR A 84 -0.17 -6.63 12.29
N LYS A 85 0.16 -7.48 11.31
CA LYS A 85 -0.47 -8.79 11.06
C LYS A 85 -1.99 -8.75 10.86
N ILE A 86 -2.48 -7.65 10.29
CA ILE A 86 -3.90 -7.40 9.98
C ILE A 86 -4.05 -6.72 8.62
N GLY A 87 -5.26 -6.64 8.08
CA GLY A 87 -5.53 -5.95 6.82
C GLY A 87 -5.17 -4.46 6.89
N VAL A 88 -4.62 -3.90 5.80
CA VAL A 88 -4.19 -2.49 5.75
C VAL A 88 -5.37 -1.55 6.01
N TRP A 89 -6.55 -1.87 5.49
CA TRP A 89 -7.77 -1.11 5.74
C TRP A 89 -8.10 -0.96 7.24
N GLU A 90 -7.92 -2.04 8.01
CA GLU A 90 -8.15 -2.04 9.44
C GLU A 90 -7.10 -1.17 10.17
N VAL A 91 -5.83 -1.24 9.75
CA VAL A 91 -4.78 -0.35 10.26
C VAL A 91 -5.14 1.12 9.99
N MET A 92 -5.66 1.44 8.80
CA MET A 92 -6.04 2.79 8.43
C MET A 92 -7.19 3.33 9.29
N ILE A 93 -8.27 2.56 9.47
CA ILE A 93 -9.41 3.00 10.29
C ILE A 93 -8.98 3.28 11.72
N ARG A 94 -8.20 2.37 12.33
CA ARG A 94 -7.72 2.54 13.71
C ARG A 94 -6.91 3.83 13.88
N ARG A 95 -6.12 4.21 12.87
CA ARG A 95 -5.35 5.47 12.89
C ARG A 95 -6.21 6.70 12.62
N LEU A 96 -7.22 6.56 11.76
CA LEU A 96 -8.18 7.63 11.48
C LEU A 96 -8.94 8.00 12.75
N GLU A 97 -9.45 7.02 13.49
CA GLU A 97 -10.13 7.21 14.78
C GLU A 97 -9.24 7.97 15.77
N ALA A 98 -7.98 7.54 15.93
CA ALA A 98 -7.03 8.22 16.81
C ALA A 98 -6.79 9.68 16.39
N THR A 99 -6.67 9.94 15.08
CA THR A 99 -6.47 11.30 14.55
C THR A 99 -7.69 12.18 14.77
N LEU A 100 -8.89 11.62 14.60
CA LEU A 100 -10.15 12.34 14.86
C LEU A 100 -10.31 12.68 16.33
N LEU A 101 -9.98 11.75 17.23
CA LEU A 101 -10.00 12.00 18.67
C LEU A 101 -9.05 13.16 19.04
N LEU A 102 -7.80 13.10 18.58
CA LEU A 102 -6.80 14.15 18.84
C LEU A 102 -7.15 15.49 18.18
N GLY A 103 -7.87 15.50 17.06
CA GLY A 103 -8.25 16.72 16.36
C GLY A 103 -9.47 17.43 16.96
N VAL A 104 -10.26 16.74 17.79
CA VAL A 104 -11.47 17.27 18.43
C VAL A 104 -11.21 17.68 19.88
N THR A 105 -10.22 17.09 20.55
CA THR A 105 -9.75 17.50 21.89
C THR A 105 -8.69 18.58 21.80
#